data_AF-Q80Y01-F1
#
_entry.id   AF-Q80Y01-F1
#
_cell.length_a   1.000
_cell.length_b   1.000
_cell.length_c   1.000
_cell.angle_alpha   90.00
_cell.angle_beta   90.00
_cell.angle_gamma   90.00
#
_symmetry.space_group_name_H-M   'P 1'
#
loop_
_entity.id
_entity.type
_entity.pdbx_description
1 polymer ?
#
loop_
_entity_poly.entity_id
_entity_poly.type
_entity_poly.pdbx_seq_one_letter_code
_entity_poly.pdbx_strand_id
1 'polypeptide(L)' 'GQPVHLKRDFFLANASRAQSEHFINLREVSNRIRLPPGEYIVVPSTFEPN' A
#
# COMPACT_ATOMS: atom_id res chain seq x y z
N GLY A 1 -15.49 -6.86 -11.06
CA GLY A 1 -15.18 -7.99 -10.17
C GLY A 1 -15.72 -7.68 -8.78
N GLN A 2 -16.02 -8.69 -7.98
CA GLN A 2 -16.46 -8.45 -6.60
C GLN A 2 -15.36 -7.76 -5.78
N PRO A 3 -15.71 -6.93 -4.78
CA PRO A 3 -14.73 -6.31 -3.91
C PRO A 3 -14.00 -7.37 -3.09
N VAL A 4 -12.67 -7.44 -3.21
CA VAL A 4 -11.83 -8.30 -2.38
C VAL A 4 -11.37 -7.48 -1.17
N HIS A 5 -11.82 -7.86 0.02
CA HIS A 5 -11.34 -7.28 1.28
C HIS A 5 -10.36 -8.24 1.96
N LEU A 6 -9.09 -7.86 1.99
CA LEU A 6 -8.05 -8.63 2.67
C LEU A 6 -8.07 -8.32 4.17
N LYS A 7 -8.10 -9.36 5.00
CA LYS A 7 -8.13 -9.24 6.46
C LYS A 7 -6.72 -8.97 7.02
N ARG A 8 -6.66 -8.56 8.29
CA ARG A 8 -5.42 -8.29 9.05
C ARG A 8 -4.33 -9.34 8.86
N ASP A 9 -4.68 -10.63 8.93
CA ASP A 9 -3.71 -11.73 8.85
C ASP A 9 -2.94 -11.76 7.53
N PHE A 10 -3.57 -11.29 6.44
CA PHE A 10 -2.89 -11.14 5.16
C PHE A 10 -1.71 -10.17 5.27
N PHE A 11 -1.90 -9.00 5.89
CA PHE A 11 -0.86 -7.97 6.01
C PHE A 11 0.20 -8.31 7.06
N LEU A 12 -0.13 -9.13 8.06
CA LEU A 12 0.86 -9.66 9.00
C LEU A 12 1.77 -10.72 8.35
N ALA A 13 1.22 -11.51 7.43
CA ALA A 13 1.95 -12.57 6.74
C ALA A 13 2.70 -12.11 5.48
N ASN A 14 2.35 -10.96 4.90
CA ASN A 14 2.89 -10.48 3.63
C ASN A 14 3.48 -9.06 3.78
N ALA A 15 4.80 -8.95 3.58
CA ALA A 15 5.48 -7.65 3.52
C ALA A 15 5.13 -6.89 2.23
N SER A 16 5.13 -5.56 2.28
CA SER A 16 4.96 -4.71 1.11
C SER A 16 6.10 -4.94 0.10
N ARG A 17 5.77 -4.98 -1.19
CA ARG A 17 6.78 -5.02 -2.28
C ARG A 17 7.31 -3.62 -2.63
N ALA A 18 6.50 -2.61 -2.39
CA ALA A 18 6.83 -1.21 -2.51
C ALA A 18 5.90 -0.40 -1.59
N GLN A 19 6.36 0.76 -1.15
CA GLN A 19 5.59 1.70 -0.33
C GLN A 19 6.12 3.13 -0.56
N SER A 20 5.44 4.13 0.00
CA SER A 20 6.01 5.48 0.12
C SER A 20 7.26 5.43 1.01
N GLU A 21 8.26 6.25 0.71
CA GLU A 21 9.48 6.32 1.51
C GLU A 21 9.20 6.85 2.92
N HIS A 22 8.30 7.84 3.01
CA HIS A 22 7.91 8.48 4.25
C HIS A 22 6.41 8.79 4.26
N PHE A 23 5.81 8.81 5.45
CA PHE A 23 4.57 9.52 5.69
C PHE A 23 4.90 11.00 5.88
N ILE A 24 4.41 11.86 4.99
CA ILE A 24 4.74 13.28 4.98
C ILE A 24 3.47 14.11 4.77
N ASN A 25 3.42 15.28 5.42
CA ASN A 25 2.32 16.22 5.30
C ASN A 25 2.45 17.10 4.04
N LEU A 26 2.49 16.44 2.88
CA LEU A 26 2.36 17.09 1.58
C LEU A 26 1.00 16.77 0.99
N ARG A 27 0.50 17.66 0.14
CA ARG A 27 -0.75 17.44 -0.60
C ARG A 27 -0.70 16.18 -1.48
N GLU A 28 0.48 15.86 -2.01
CA GLU A 28 0.71 14.71 -2.87
C GLU A 28 1.98 14.00 -2.45
N VAL A 29 1.91 12.66 -2.42
CA VAL A 29 3.06 11.77 -2.28
C VAL A 29 3.11 10.91 -3.53
N SER A 30 4.16 11.07 -4.33
CA SER A 30 4.34 10.38 -5.60
C SER A 30 5.61 9.55 -5.57
N ASN A 31 5.52 8.30 -6.03
CA ASN A 31 6.67 7.40 -6.15
C ASN A 31 6.61 6.66 -7.49
N ARG A 32 7.76 6.53 -8.16
CA ARG A 32 7.90 5.81 -9.43
C ARG A 32 8.66 4.51 -9.20
N ILE A 33 7.94 3.41 -9.23
CA ILE A 33 8.47 2.07 -8.95
C ILE A 33 8.45 1.19 -10.21
N ARG A 34 9.34 0.20 -10.26
CA ARG A 34 9.32 -0.88 -11.26
C ARG A 34 9.12 -2.20 -10.52
N LEU A 35 8.07 -2.92 -10.88
CA LEU A 35 7.73 -4.21 -10.29
C LEU A 35 7.69 -5.28 -11.38
N PRO A 36 7.98 -6.55 -11.05
CA PRO A 36 7.71 -7.66 -11.97
C PRO A 36 6.22 -7.71 -12.37
N PRO A 37 5.87 -8.23 -13.55
CA PRO A 37 4.47 -8.45 -13.94
C PRO A 37 3.72 -9.27 -12.89
N GLY A 38 2.51 -8.85 -12.55
CA GLY A 38 1.69 -9.49 -11.52
C GLY A 38 0.57 -8.58 -11.04
N GLU A 39 -0.22 -9.09 -10.09
CA GLU A 39 -1.29 -8.33 -9.46
C GLU A 39 -0.79 -7.72 -8.15
N TYR A 40 -1.08 -6.43 -7.96
CA TYR A 40 -0.70 -5.68 -6.78
C TYR A 40 -1.91 -4.94 -6.25
N ILE A 41 -1.91 -4.73 -4.93
CA ILE A 41 -2.89 -3.87 -4.26
C ILE A 41 -2.19 -2.61 -3.76
N VAL A 42 -2.86 -1.47 -3.92
CA VAL A 42 -2.44 -0.21 -3.31
C VAL A 42 -3.28 0.00 -2.07
N VAL A 43 -2.60 0.17 -0.92
CA VAL A 43 -3.25 0.48 0.36
C VAL A 43 -2.93 1.93 0.72
N PRO A 44 -3.80 2.91 0.38
CA PRO A 44 -3.63 4.28 0.83
C PRO A 44 -3.98 4.39 2.32
N SER A 45 -3.10 5.02 3.10
CA SER A 45 -3.34 5.27 4.52
C SER A 45 -2.68 6.56 4.98
N THR A 46 -3.15 7.09 6.10
CA THR A 46 -2.47 8.09 6.91
C THR A 46 -1.46 7.41 7.85
N PHE A 47 -0.60 8.20 8.50
CA PHE A 47 0.30 7.69 9.54
C PHE A 47 -0.49 7.30 10.79
N GLU A 48 -1.38 8.19 11.22
CA GLU A 48 -2.27 7.96 12.35
C GLU A 48 -3.59 7.34 11.88
N PRO A 49 -4.22 6.46 12.67
CA PRO A 49 -5.37 5.69 12.23
C PRO A 49 -6.73 6.42 12.30
N ASN A 50 -6.82 7.62 12.91
CA ASN A 50 -8.09 8.30 13.20
C ASN A 50 -8.14 9.71 12.61
#